data_AF-A0A951J4I4-F1
#
_entry.id   AF-A0A951J4I4-F1
#
_cell.length_a   1.000
_cell.length_b   1.000
_cell.length_c   1.000
_cell.angle_alpha   90.00
_cell.angle_beta   90.00
_cell.angle_gamma   90.00
#
_symmetry.space_group_name_H-M   'P 1'
#
loop_
_entity.id
_entity.type
_entity.pdbx_description
1 polymer ?
#
loop_
_entity_poly.entity_id
_entity_poly.type
_entity_poly.pdbx_seq_one_letter_code
_entity_poly.pdbx_strand_id
1 'polypeptide(L)'
;MSEHIRSEEVHDWLDGTLAAEERRRLDRHVESCPDCADEVARWSGLVAAVRGLPAEARPRRDLWAGIEARLEERRASPATAEPRGRRPDGGATGRVASIGRGRPAAGRRRVSFTFPQVWAAGVALALASGSLVWVAMGGPGADPRAALGAPDPLVAPATVRPAAAAAAQYERAADELTVLMEAGRDLLAPETMAVIEASLSAIDAAIADAERALADDPASPMLNRLLLSHRQTKLRILRQATSALLPRT
;
A
#
# COMPACT_ATOMS: atom_id res chain seq x y z
N MET A 1 8.76 26.71 -2.19
CA MET A 1 8.24 25.33 -2.30
C MET A 1 9.44 24.43 -2.42
N SER A 2 9.96 23.95 -1.30
CA SER A 2 11.13 23.07 -1.29
C SER A 2 10.63 21.66 -1.50
N GLU A 3 11.06 21.02 -2.59
CA GLU A 3 10.80 19.61 -2.82
C GLU A 3 11.58 18.78 -1.79
N HIS A 4 10.89 17.94 -1.04
CA HIS A 4 11.48 17.08 -0.01
C HIS A 4 12.07 15.81 -0.61
N ILE A 5 12.99 15.17 0.12
CA ILE A 5 13.62 13.90 -0.29
C ILE A 5 12.56 12.78 -0.29
N ARG A 6 12.61 11.89 -1.28
CA ARG A 6 11.71 10.72 -1.32
C ARG A 6 12.24 9.60 -0.44
N SER A 7 11.34 8.78 0.12
CA SER A 7 11.72 7.66 1.00
C SER A 7 12.70 6.67 0.35
N GLU A 8 12.65 6.47 -0.96
CA GLU A 8 13.60 5.62 -1.70
C GLU A 8 15.02 6.21 -1.65
N GLU A 9 15.15 7.52 -1.85
CA GLU A 9 16.44 8.23 -1.84
C GLU A 9 17.06 8.24 -0.44
N VAL A 10 16.25 8.29 0.61
CA VAL A 10 16.71 8.14 2.01
C VAL A 10 17.29 6.74 2.23
N HIS A 11 16.66 5.69 1.68
CA HIS A 11 17.16 4.32 1.81
C HIS A 11 18.47 4.13 1.05
N ASP A 12 18.56 4.62 -0.18
CA ASP A 12 19.79 4.57 -0.98
C ASP A 12 20.95 5.36 -0.32
N TRP A 13 20.62 6.48 0.31
CA TRP A 13 21.58 7.26 1.10
C TRP A 13 22.12 6.47 2.30
N LEU A 14 21.22 5.81 3.05
CA LEU A 14 21.58 4.96 4.20
C LEU A 14 22.40 3.74 3.79
N ASP A 15 22.08 3.13 2.65
CA ASP A 15 22.69 1.91 2.17
C ASP A 15 24.05 2.13 1.49
N GLY A 16 24.41 3.38 1.18
CA GLY A 16 25.70 3.66 0.53
C GLY A 16 25.65 3.55 -0.99
N THR A 17 24.47 3.42 -1.60
CA THR A 17 24.31 3.07 -3.02
C THR A 17 24.25 4.27 -3.96
N LEU A 18 23.99 5.46 -3.43
CA LEU A 18 23.95 6.70 -4.20
C LEU A 18 25.30 7.08 -4.82
N ALA A 19 25.26 7.64 -6.03
CA ALA A 19 26.43 8.25 -6.65
C ALA A 19 26.94 9.43 -5.80
N ALA A 20 28.25 9.69 -5.85
CA ALA A 20 28.90 10.70 -5.00
C ALA A 20 28.32 12.11 -5.17
N GLU A 21 27.86 12.47 -6.38
CA GLU A 21 27.24 13.77 -6.64
C GLU A 21 25.82 13.88 -6.06
N GLU A 22 25.02 12.84 -6.21
CA GLU A 22 23.66 12.76 -5.66
C GLU A 22 23.69 12.80 -4.14
N ARG A 23 24.63 12.06 -3.53
CA ARG A 23 24.87 12.09 -2.09
C ARG A 23 25.16 13.52 -1.59
N ARG A 24 26.07 14.25 -2.24
CA ARG A 24 26.37 15.66 -1.89
C ARG A 24 25.17 16.58 -2.03
N ARG A 25 24.34 16.39 -3.06
CA ARG A 25 23.10 17.16 -3.25
C ARG A 25 22.12 16.91 -2.10
N LEU A 26 21.94 15.65 -1.73
CA LEU A 26 21.05 15.25 -0.63
C LEU A 26 21.57 15.71 0.73
N ASP A 27 22.88 15.59 0.99
CA ASP A 27 23.51 16.09 2.22
C ASP A 27 23.24 17.60 2.39
N ARG A 28 23.47 18.39 1.33
CA ARG A 28 23.19 19.83 1.34
C ARG A 28 21.71 20.14 1.58
N HIS A 29 20.81 19.31 1.04
CA HIS A 29 19.38 19.47 1.27
C HIS A 29 19.02 19.18 2.73
N VAL A 30 19.51 18.06 3.29
CA VAL A 30 19.32 17.67 4.69
C VAL A 30 19.83 18.75 5.64
N GLU A 31 20.97 19.38 5.34
CA GLU A 31 21.49 20.52 6.11
C GLU A 31 20.58 21.75 6.08
N SER A 32 19.81 21.93 5.00
CA SER A 32 18.96 23.11 4.78
C SER A 32 17.48 22.91 5.14
N CYS A 33 17.02 21.67 5.32
CA CYS A 33 15.61 21.32 5.52
C CYS A 33 15.41 20.53 6.83
N PRO A 34 14.75 21.12 7.85
CA PRO A 34 14.59 20.47 9.15
C PRO A 34 13.73 19.19 9.09
N ASP A 35 12.68 19.17 8.26
CA ASP A 35 11.82 17.98 8.13
C ASP A 35 12.60 16.77 7.58
N CYS A 36 13.44 17.01 6.58
CA CYS A 36 14.30 15.98 5.99
C CYS A 36 15.42 15.56 6.97
N ALA A 37 15.98 16.49 7.74
CA ALA A 37 16.94 16.16 8.80
C ALA A 37 16.33 15.25 9.87
N ASP A 38 15.11 15.55 10.31
CA ASP A 38 14.40 14.73 11.28
C ASP A 38 14.11 13.33 10.72
N GLU A 39 13.73 13.22 9.45
CA GLU A 39 13.50 11.93 8.80
C GLU A 39 14.77 11.08 8.72
N VAL A 40 15.88 11.67 8.27
CA VAL A 40 17.17 10.99 8.20
C VAL A 40 17.65 10.58 9.60
N ALA A 41 17.46 11.43 10.61
CA ALA A 41 17.81 11.12 11.99
C ALA A 41 17.01 9.93 12.55
N ARG A 42 15.69 9.86 12.25
CA ARG A 42 14.85 8.73 12.66
C ARG A 42 15.34 7.41 12.07
N TRP A 43 15.60 7.38 10.75
CA TRP A 43 16.02 6.15 10.08
C TRP A 43 17.45 5.73 10.46
N SER A 44 18.40 6.66 10.51
CA SER A 44 19.77 6.36 10.95
C SER A 44 19.82 5.88 12.40
N GLY A 45 18.98 6.44 13.29
CA GLY A 45 18.82 5.96 14.66
C GLY A 45 18.32 4.51 14.74
N LEU A 46 17.36 4.13 13.91
CA LEU A 46 16.88 2.74 13.82
C LEU A 46 17.99 1.79 13.36
N VAL A 47 18.73 2.15 12.31
CA VAL A 47 19.85 1.34 11.79
C VAL A 47 20.94 1.18 12.86
N ALA A 48 21.28 2.25 13.58
CA ALA A 48 22.23 2.21 14.68
C ALA A 48 21.76 1.28 15.81
N ALA A 49 20.48 1.32 16.18
CA ALA A 49 19.90 0.44 17.18
C ALA A 49 19.97 -1.04 16.76
N VAL A 50 19.67 -1.34 15.50
CA VAL A 50 19.78 -2.70 14.94
C VAL A 50 21.24 -3.18 14.93
N ARG A 51 22.19 -2.33 14.55
CA ARG A 51 23.64 -2.65 14.58
C ARG A 51 24.17 -2.87 16.00
N GLY A 52 23.54 -2.26 17.00
CA GLY A 52 23.86 -2.45 18.41
C GLY A 52 23.28 -3.73 19.03
N LEU A 53 22.49 -4.51 18.28
CA LEU A 53 21.96 -5.77 18.80
C LEU A 53 23.08 -6.80 19.01
N PRO A 54 22.94 -7.69 20.02
CA PRO A 54 23.91 -8.75 20.27
C PRO A 54 24.06 -9.66 19.04
N ALA A 55 25.31 -9.95 18.65
CA ALA A 55 25.63 -10.77 17.48
C ALA A 55 25.25 -12.27 17.67
N GLU A 56 24.85 -12.65 18.88
CA GLU A 56 24.43 -13.99 19.30
C GLU A 56 23.13 -14.46 18.61
N ALA A 57 22.47 -13.60 17.83
CA ALA A 57 21.35 -13.99 16.97
C ALA A 57 21.77 -14.83 15.75
N ARG A 58 23.03 -15.28 15.65
CA ARG A 58 23.46 -16.20 14.58
C ARG A 58 22.73 -17.55 14.71
N PRO A 59 22.14 -18.05 13.61
CA PRO A 59 21.57 -19.39 13.60
C PRO A 59 22.59 -20.44 14.01
N ARG A 60 22.17 -21.45 14.78
CA ARG A 60 23.05 -22.55 15.26
C ARG A 60 23.68 -23.40 14.14
N ARG A 61 23.20 -23.26 12.92
CA ARG A 61 23.63 -24.00 11.73
C ARG A 61 23.73 -23.03 10.56
N ASP A 62 24.57 -23.36 9.58
CA ASP A 62 24.56 -22.64 8.32
C ASP A 62 23.22 -22.85 7.60
N LEU A 63 22.45 -21.78 7.47
CA LEU A 63 21.18 -21.78 6.74
C LEU A 63 21.38 -21.42 5.27
N TRP A 64 22.55 -20.86 4.90
CA TRP A 64 22.77 -20.30 3.57
C TRP A 64 22.71 -21.39 2.50
N ALA A 65 23.41 -22.50 2.68
CA ALA A 65 23.36 -23.64 1.74
C ALA A 65 21.93 -24.12 1.46
N GLY A 66 21.07 -24.18 2.49
CA GLY A 66 19.67 -24.60 2.34
C GLY A 66 18.73 -23.52 1.78
N ILE A 67 19.11 -22.25 1.85
CA ILE A 67 18.40 -21.14 1.22
C ILE A 67 18.80 -21.04 -0.26
N GLU A 68 20.10 -21.12 -0.54
CA GLU A 68 20.67 -21.10 -1.89
C GLU A 68 20.08 -22.21 -2.75
N ALA A 69 20.10 -23.46 -2.27
CA ALA A 69 19.49 -24.59 -2.96
C ALA A 69 18.01 -24.33 -3.31
N ARG A 70 17.21 -23.78 -2.37
CA ARG A 70 15.80 -23.47 -2.63
C ARG A 70 15.59 -22.31 -3.60
N LEU A 71 16.50 -21.33 -3.60
CA LEU A 71 16.45 -20.21 -4.54
C LEU A 71 16.81 -20.66 -5.95
N GLU A 72 17.82 -21.53 -6.09
CA GLU A 72 18.17 -22.19 -7.34
C GLU A 72 17.04 -23.07 -7.85
N GLU A 73 16.44 -23.90 -7.00
CA GLU A 73 15.24 -24.69 -7.35
C GLU A 73 14.09 -23.80 -7.84
N ARG A 74 13.84 -22.66 -7.19
CA ARG A 74 12.82 -21.68 -7.63
C ARG A 74 13.15 -21.00 -8.95
N ARG A 75 14.43 -20.77 -9.26
CA ARG A 75 14.90 -20.19 -10.52
C ARG A 75 14.91 -21.22 -11.65
N ALA A 76 15.24 -22.46 -11.33
CA ALA A 76 15.36 -23.57 -12.27
C ALA A 76 14.02 -24.22 -12.62
N SER A 77 13.02 -24.12 -11.74
CA SER A 77 11.64 -24.46 -12.08
C SER A 77 11.03 -23.32 -12.89
N PRO A 78 10.69 -23.51 -14.18
CA PRO A 78 9.78 -22.60 -14.86
C PRO A 78 8.50 -22.60 -14.02
N ALA A 79 7.99 -21.41 -13.71
CA ALA A 79 6.74 -21.27 -12.98
C ALA A 79 5.61 -21.91 -13.78
N THR A 80 5.35 -23.21 -13.58
CA THR A 80 4.01 -23.74 -13.70
C THR A 80 3.24 -23.08 -12.57
N ALA A 81 2.62 -21.94 -12.90
CA ALA A 81 1.62 -21.29 -12.09
C ALA A 81 0.40 -22.23 -12.02
N GLU A 82 0.54 -23.31 -11.26
CA GLU A 82 -0.58 -24.15 -10.89
C GLU A 82 -1.26 -23.44 -9.71
N PRO A 83 -2.54 -23.03 -9.85
CA PRO A 83 -3.23 -22.29 -8.82
C PRO A 83 -3.38 -23.21 -7.60
N ARG A 84 -2.70 -22.86 -6.51
CA ARG A 84 -2.82 -23.54 -5.22
C ARG A 84 -4.17 -23.17 -4.60
N GLY A 85 -5.23 -23.76 -5.16
CA GLY A 85 -6.62 -23.44 -4.88
C GLY A 85 -7.53 -24.64 -5.09
N ARG A 86 -7.13 -25.83 -4.63
CA ARG A 86 -8.07 -26.94 -4.41
C ARG A 86 -7.79 -27.56 -3.05
N ARG A 87 -8.58 -27.14 -2.06
CA ARG A 87 -8.69 -27.81 -0.78
C ARG A 87 -9.42 -29.14 -1.05
N PRO A 88 -8.85 -30.32 -0.77
CA PRO A 88 -9.62 -31.55 -0.80
C PRO A 88 -10.51 -31.56 0.44
N ASP A 89 -11.82 -31.58 0.21
CA ASP A 89 -12.81 -31.91 1.22
C ASP A 89 -12.66 -33.41 1.54
N GLY A 90 -12.45 -33.76 2.80
CA GLY A 90 -12.44 -35.16 3.24
C GLY A 90 -11.59 -35.41 4.47
N GLY A 91 -12.24 -35.74 5.57
CA GLY A 91 -11.65 -35.83 6.89
C GLY A 91 -10.55 -36.87 7.05
N ALA A 92 -9.48 -36.46 7.72
CA ALA A 92 -8.63 -37.34 8.51
C ALA A 92 -8.03 -36.49 9.64
N THR A 93 -8.17 -36.99 10.86
CA THR A 93 -7.71 -36.41 12.11
C THR A 93 -6.17 -36.39 12.17
N GLY A 94 -5.56 -35.43 11.48
CA GLY A 94 -4.14 -35.11 11.61
C GLY A 94 -3.90 -34.17 12.80
N ARG A 95 -3.41 -34.73 13.91
CA ARG A 95 -2.95 -33.99 15.09
C ARG A 95 -1.97 -32.88 14.69
N VAL A 96 -2.41 -31.63 14.79
CA VAL A 96 -1.49 -30.49 14.91
C VAL A 96 -0.86 -30.58 16.29
N ALA A 97 0.47 -30.77 16.33
CA ALA A 97 1.23 -30.76 17.57
C ALA A 97 1.07 -29.40 18.25
N SER A 98 0.40 -29.41 19.40
CA SER A 98 0.22 -28.27 20.26
C SER A 98 1.54 -27.97 20.97
N ILE A 99 2.07 -26.77 20.77
CA ILE A 99 3.10 -26.21 21.65
C ILE A 99 2.36 -25.72 22.91
N GLY A 100 2.22 -26.62 23.88
CA GLY A 100 1.88 -26.33 25.28
C GLY A 100 2.89 -27.07 26.16
N ARG A 101 3.32 -26.62 27.33
CA ARG A 101 2.75 -25.79 28.42
C ARG A 101 3.97 -25.29 29.24
N GLY A 102 4.00 -24.25 30.05
CA GLY A 102 2.99 -23.45 30.74
C GLY A 102 3.54 -23.09 32.13
N ARG A 103 3.03 -22.02 32.76
CA ARG A 103 2.73 -22.01 34.22
C ARG A 103 1.75 -20.86 34.57
N PRO A 104 0.85 -21.06 35.54
CA PRO A 104 -0.28 -20.18 35.81
C PRO A 104 -0.09 -19.34 37.07
N ALA A 105 -0.75 -18.18 37.17
CA ALA A 105 -1.26 -17.65 38.44
C ALA A 105 -2.16 -16.41 38.25
N ALA A 106 -3.16 -16.34 39.14
CA ALA A 106 -3.94 -15.19 39.59
C ALA A 106 -5.09 -14.69 38.69
N GLY A 107 -6.30 -15.05 39.11
CA GLY A 107 -7.56 -14.68 38.50
C GLY A 107 -7.86 -13.18 38.54
N ARG A 108 -8.31 -12.67 37.40
CA ARG A 108 -9.15 -11.48 37.32
C ARG A 108 -10.53 -11.91 36.85
N ARG A 109 -11.53 -11.59 37.67
CA ARG A 109 -12.95 -11.85 37.40
C ARG A 109 -13.31 -11.20 36.07
N ARG A 110 -13.75 -12.00 35.10
CA ARG A 110 -14.32 -11.51 33.84
C ARG A 110 -15.75 -11.07 34.15
N VAL A 111 -16.02 -9.78 34.05
CA VAL A 111 -17.38 -9.27 33.98
C VAL A 111 -17.80 -9.40 32.52
N SER A 112 -18.68 -10.36 32.25
CA SER A 112 -19.30 -10.53 30.94
C SER A 112 -20.31 -9.40 30.74
N PHE A 113 -19.94 -8.39 29.95
CA PHE A 113 -20.90 -7.39 29.49
C PHE A 113 -21.46 -7.84 28.14
N THR A 114 -22.75 -8.10 28.13
CA THR A 114 -23.52 -8.51 26.95
C THR A 114 -23.59 -7.32 25.98
N PHE A 115 -23.29 -7.61 24.70
CA PHE A 115 -23.15 -6.66 23.60
C PHE A 115 -24.38 -5.77 23.22
N PRO A 116 -25.64 -5.96 23.70
CA PRO A 116 -26.72 -5.03 23.36
C PRO A 116 -26.74 -3.74 24.19
N GLN A 117 -26.05 -3.68 25.34
CA GLN A 117 -26.27 -2.60 26.32
C GLN A 117 -25.35 -1.37 26.12
N VAL A 118 -24.31 -1.49 25.30
CA VAL A 118 -23.41 -0.36 24.95
C VAL A 118 -23.98 0.50 23.81
N TRP A 119 -24.81 -0.09 22.94
CA TRP A 119 -25.42 0.61 21.80
C TRP A 119 -26.47 1.66 22.21
N ALA A 120 -27.23 1.41 23.29
CA ALA A 120 -28.28 2.32 23.74
C ALA A 120 -27.75 3.68 24.25
N ALA A 121 -26.55 3.70 24.85
CA ALA A 121 -25.92 4.95 25.29
C ALA A 121 -25.29 5.74 24.13
N GLY A 122 -24.79 5.04 23.09
CA GLY A 122 -24.17 5.67 21.92
C GLY A 122 -25.16 6.39 20.99
N VAL A 123 -26.36 5.82 20.78
CA VAL A 123 -27.40 6.43 19.94
C VAL A 123 -27.97 7.71 20.57
N ALA A 124 -28.10 7.75 21.90
CA ALA A 124 -28.54 8.95 22.61
C ALA A 124 -27.53 10.11 22.50
N LEU A 125 -26.22 9.81 22.53
CA LEU A 125 -25.17 10.81 22.35
C LEU A 125 -25.08 11.33 20.92
N ALA A 126 -25.29 10.46 19.92
CA ALA A 126 -25.24 10.82 18.50
C ALA A 126 -26.42 11.70 18.04
N LEU A 127 -27.62 11.48 18.60
CA LEU A 127 -28.80 12.32 18.32
C LEU A 127 -28.69 13.70 18.98
N ALA A 128 -28.03 13.81 20.13
CA ALA A 128 -27.77 15.10 20.79
C ALA A 128 -26.67 15.92 20.08
N SER A 129 -25.69 15.28 19.44
CA SER A 129 -24.63 16.01 18.68
C SER A 129 -25.05 16.41 17.26
N GLY A 130 -26.01 15.69 16.65
CA GLY A 130 -26.54 16.05 15.32
C GLY A 130 -27.49 17.25 15.33
N SER A 131 -28.12 17.54 16.47
CA SER A 131 -29.13 18.60 16.59
C SER A 131 -28.54 20.02 16.70
N LEU A 132 -27.31 20.18 17.22
CA LEU A 132 -26.65 21.50 17.22
C LEU A 132 -26.17 21.96 15.83
N VAL A 133 -25.87 21.01 14.94
CA VAL A 133 -25.39 21.30 13.57
C VAL A 133 -26.55 21.69 12.64
N TRP A 134 -27.75 21.15 12.85
CA TRP A 134 -28.93 21.48 12.04
C TRP A 134 -29.50 22.87 12.37
N VAL A 135 -29.44 23.28 13.64
CA VAL A 135 -29.85 24.64 14.08
C VAL A 135 -28.87 25.71 13.59
N ALA A 136 -27.61 25.36 13.30
CA ALA A 136 -26.63 26.25 12.67
C ALA A 136 -26.71 26.29 11.12
N MET A 137 -27.49 25.41 10.48
CA MET A 137 -27.56 25.27 9.01
C MET A 137 -28.99 25.29 8.42
N GLY A 138 -29.98 25.89 9.08
CA GLY A 138 -31.32 25.97 8.47
C GLY A 138 -32.35 26.86 9.16
N GLY A 139 -32.26 28.18 8.95
CA GLY A 139 -33.39 29.09 9.12
C GLY A 139 -33.92 29.54 7.74
N PRO A 140 -35.20 29.34 7.39
CA PRO A 140 -35.76 29.92 6.18
C PRO A 140 -36.03 31.40 6.41
N GLY A 141 -35.24 32.26 5.76
CA GLY A 141 -35.52 33.70 5.69
C GLY A 141 -34.27 34.58 5.88
N ALA A 142 -33.40 34.62 4.88
CA ALA A 142 -32.48 35.75 4.67
C ALA A 142 -32.06 35.80 3.20
N ASP A 143 -32.24 36.96 2.59
CA ASP A 143 -32.07 37.24 1.17
C ASP A 143 -30.58 37.15 0.76
N PRO A 144 -30.17 36.28 -0.18
CA PRO A 144 -28.76 35.96 -0.45
C PRO A 144 -28.03 36.96 -1.38
N ARG A 145 -28.55 38.18 -1.58
CA ARG A 145 -27.94 39.17 -2.51
C ARG A 145 -27.30 40.40 -1.86
N ALA A 146 -27.36 40.54 -0.53
CA ALA A 146 -26.91 41.77 0.14
C ALA A 146 -25.47 41.73 0.70
N ALA A 147 -24.73 40.62 0.60
CA ALA A 147 -23.40 40.48 1.18
C ALA A 147 -22.30 40.13 0.15
N LEU A 148 -22.32 40.81 -0.99
CA LEU A 148 -21.20 40.85 -1.93
C LEU A 148 -20.01 41.62 -1.31
N GLY A 149 -19.28 40.95 -0.43
CA GLY A 149 -17.85 41.18 -0.22
C GLY A 149 -17.10 40.11 -0.98
N ALA A 150 -16.36 40.47 -2.02
CA ALA A 150 -15.67 39.54 -2.90
C ALA A 150 -14.66 38.65 -2.13
N PRO A 151 -14.80 37.31 -2.15
CA PRO A 151 -13.74 36.41 -1.76
C PRO A 151 -12.78 36.14 -2.92
N ASP A 152 -11.49 36.23 -2.62
CA ASP A 152 -10.31 35.91 -3.44
C ASP A 152 -10.42 34.49 -4.08
N PRO A 153 -10.22 34.30 -5.41
CA PRO A 153 -10.53 33.04 -6.10
C PRO A 153 -9.44 31.96 -5.98
N LEU A 154 -8.68 31.90 -4.89
CA LEU A 154 -7.55 30.97 -4.76
C LEU A 154 -7.62 30.08 -3.52
N VAL A 155 -8.69 29.28 -3.36
CA VAL A 155 -8.66 27.89 -2.89
C VAL A 155 -10.01 27.26 -3.25
N ALA A 156 -10.09 26.56 -4.38
CA ALA A 156 -11.20 25.64 -4.60
C ALA A 156 -11.07 24.49 -3.59
N PRO A 157 -12.12 24.14 -2.82
CA PRO A 157 -12.08 22.92 -2.01
C PRO A 157 -11.84 21.74 -2.95
N ALA A 158 -10.84 20.91 -2.65
CA ALA A 158 -10.59 19.68 -3.37
C ALA A 158 -11.89 18.87 -3.42
N THR A 159 -12.56 18.89 -4.57
CA THR A 159 -13.81 18.17 -4.74
C THR A 159 -13.49 16.69 -4.61
N VAL A 160 -14.18 16.00 -3.69
CA VAL A 160 -14.14 14.54 -3.60
C VAL A 160 -14.61 14.05 -4.98
N ARG A 161 -13.65 13.58 -5.79
CA ARG A 161 -13.93 13.13 -7.14
C ARG A 161 -14.84 11.91 -7.02
N PRO A 162 -15.97 11.85 -7.76
CA PRO A 162 -16.81 10.67 -7.74
C PRO A 162 -15.99 9.43 -8.13
N ALA A 163 -16.21 8.31 -7.43
CA ALA A 163 -15.46 7.08 -7.60
C ALA A 163 -15.44 6.58 -9.07
N ALA A 164 -16.54 6.78 -9.81
CA ALA A 164 -16.62 6.49 -11.24
C ALA A 164 -15.63 7.30 -12.09
N ALA A 165 -15.43 8.59 -11.77
CA ALA A 165 -14.48 9.43 -12.49
C ALA A 165 -13.02 9.05 -12.15
N ALA A 166 -12.75 8.59 -10.93
CA ALA A 166 -11.43 8.06 -10.55
C ALA A 166 -11.13 6.74 -11.27
N ALA A 167 -12.12 5.83 -11.37
CA ALA A 167 -12.00 4.59 -12.13
C ALA A 167 -11.72 4.88 -13.62
N ALA A 168 -12.48 5.79 -14.25
CA ALA A 168 -12.26 6.16 -15.64
C ALA A 168 -10.93 6.89 -15.91
N GLN A 169 -10.34 7.54 -14.90
CA GLN A 169 -8.98 8.10 -15.01
C GLN A 169 -7.92 7.00 -14.96
N TYR A 170 -8.10 6.01 -14.08
CA TYR A 170 -7.25 4.85 -14.00
C TYR A 170 -7.25 4.04 -15.31
N GLU A 171 -8.43 3.73 -15.86
CA GLU A 171 -8.53 2.94 -17.10
C GLU A 171 -7.80 3.64 -18.26
N ARG A 172 -8.06 4.94 -18.46
CA ARG A 172 -7.36 5.72 -19.49
C ARG A 172 -5.85 5.71 -19.33
N ALA A 173 -5.34 5.89 -18.11
CA ALA A 173 -3.90 5.86 -17.86
C ALA A 173 -3.29 4.47 -18.10
N ALA A 174 -4.02 3.39 -17.78
CA ALA A 174 -3.57 2.03 -18.05
C ALA A 174 -3.55 1.75 -19.57
N ASP A 175 -4.58 2.18 -20.29
CA ASP A 175 -4.68 2.02 -21.75
C ASP A 175 -3.56 2.79 -22.47
N GLU A 176 -3.35 4.06 -22.13
CA GLU A 176 -2.29 4.89 -22.71
C GLU A 176 -0.90 4.25 -22.56
N LEU A 177 -0.57 3.76 -21.36
CA LEU A 177 0.71 3.12 -21.11
C LEU A 177 0.83 1.76 -21.80
N THR A 178 -0.27 1.01 -21.90
CA THR A 178 -0.31 -0.27 -22.62
C THR A 178 -0.02 -0.06 -24.10
N VAL A 179 -0.67 0.93 -24.73
CA VAL A 179 -0.41 1.30 -26.13
C VAL A 179 1.06 1.69 -26.33
N LEU A 180 1.63 2.50 -25.44
CA LEU A 180 3.04 2.89 -25.52
C LEU A 180 4.00 1.71 -25.35
N MET A 181 3.70 0.79 -24.43
CA MET A 181 4.48 -0.42 -24.23
C MET A 181 4.43 -1.34 -25.45
N GLU A 182 3.23 -1.54 -26.02
CA GLU A 182 3.04 -2.36 -27.22
C GLU A 182 3.76 -1.77 -28.44
N ALA A 183 3.74 -0.45 -28.60
CA ALA A 183 4.43 0.24 -29.69
C ALA A 183 5.96 0.05 -29.64
N GLY A 184 6.54 -0.10 -28.45
CA GLY A 184 7.98 -0.36 -28.27
C GLY A 184 8.33 -1.82 -27.94
N ARG A 185 7.39 -2.76 -28.07
CA ARG A 185 7.59 -4.17 -27.67
C ARG A 185 8.85 -4.80 -28.27
N ASP A 186 9.14 -4.50 -29.53
CA ASP A 186 10.29 -5.05 -30.26
C ASP A 186 11.65 -4.51 -29.78
N LEU A 187 11.65 -3.45 -28.95
CA LEU A 187 12.87 -2.89 -28.35
C LEU A 187 13.30 -3.63 -27.08
N LEU A 188 12.41 -4.43 -26.48
CA LEU A 188 12.69 -5.23 -25.29
C LEU A 188 13.06 -6.65 -25.70
N ALA A 189 13.94 -7.29 -24.91
CA ALA A 189 14.26 -8.70 -25.11
C ALA A 189 12.97 -9.56 -24.98
N PRO A 190 12.76 -10.56 -25.85
CA PRO A 190 11.53 -11.34 -25.87
C PRO A 190 11.25 -12.06 -24.53
N GLU A 191 12.30 -12.48 -23.83
CA GLU A 191 12.19 -13.08 -22.50
C GLU A 191 11.67 -12.07 -21.46
N THR A 192 12.08 -10.80 -21.56
CA THR A 192 11.63 -9.74 -20.64
C THR A 192 10.17 -9.38 -20.91
N MET A 193 9.79 -9.27 -22.19
CA MET A 193 8.38 -9.03 -22.57
C MET A 193 7.47 -10.15 -22.09
N ALA A 194 7.88 -11.42 -22.24
CA ALA A 194 7.10 -12.55 -21.75
C ALA A 194 6.84 -12.49 -20.22
N VAL A 195 7.84 -12.08 -19.43
CA VAL A 195 7.70 -11.91 -17.99
C VAL A 195 6.76 -10.75 -17.64
N ILE A 196 6.86 -9.62 -18.35
CA ILE A 196 5.99 -8.45 -18.15
C ILE A 196 4.54 -8.84 -18.47
N GLU A 197 4.29 -9.48 -19.61
CA GLU A 197 2.96 -9.90 -20.06
C GLU A 197 2.33 -10.91 -19.09
N ALA A 198 3.11 -11.92 -18.65
CA ALA A 198 2.64 -12.87 -17.64
C ALA A 198 2.26 -12.17 -16.32
N SER A 199 3.07 -11.19 -15.89
CA SER A 199 2.81 -10.41 -14.68
C SER A 199 1.55 -9.54 -14.82
N LEU A 200 1.37 -8.87 -15.95
CA LEU A 200 0.19 -8.04 -16.23
C LEU A 200 -1.07 -8.90 -16.31
N SER A 201 -1.02 -10.05 -16.99
CA SER A 201 -2.14 -10.99 -17.06
C SER A 201 -2.55 -11.50 -15.67
N ALA A 202 -1.59 -11.84 -14.81
CA ALA A 202 -1.88 -12.27 -13.45
C ALA A 202 -2.52 -11.14 -12.60
N ILE A 203 -2.09 -9.90 -12.77
CA ILE A 203 -2.67 -8.74 -12.07
C ILE A 203 -4.08 -8.45 -12.58
N ASP A 204 -4.31 -8.54 -13.88
CA ASP A 204 -5.62 -8.30 -14.49
C ASP A 204 -6.65 -9.35 -14.03
N ALA A 205 -6.24 -10.61 -13.93
CA ALA A 205 -7.07 -11.65 -13.32
C ALA A 205 -7.42 -11.32 -11.86
N ALA A 206 -6.45 -10.86 -11.06
CA ALA A 206 -6.67 -10.48 -9.67
C ALA A 206 -7.58 -9.24 -9.51
N ILE A 207 -7.49 -8.26 -10.42
CA ILE A 207 -8.40 -7.11 -10.47
C ILE A 207 -9.82 -7.58 -10.75
N ALA A 208 -10.01 -8.43 -11.76
CA ALA A 208 -11.33 -8.98 -12.09
C ALA A 208 -11.93 -9.82 -10.95
N ASP A 209 -11.10 -10.59 -10.22
CA ASP A 209 -11.50 -11.31 -9.00
C ASP A 209 -11.96 -10.34 -7.91
N ALA A 210 -11.19 -9.29 -7.64
CA ALA A 210 -11.51 -8.29 -6.63
C ALA A 210 -12.79 -7.51 -6.97
N GLU A 211 -13.00 -7.16 -8.24
CA GLU A 211 -14.20 -6.48 -8.72
C GLU A 211 -15.45 -7.37 -8.61
N ARG A 212 -15.34 -8.66 -8.97
CA ARG A 212 -16.41 -9.63 -8.76
C ARG A 212 -16.77 -9.75 -7.28
N ALA A 213 -15.78 -9.90 -6.41
CA ALA A 213 -16.01 -9.97 -4.97
C ALA A 213 -16.63 -8.67 -4.40
N LEU A 214 -16.26 -7.51 -4.95
CA LEU A 214 -16.81 -6.22 -4.55
C LEU A 214 -18.25 -6.02 -5.07
N ALA A 215 -18.63 -6.66 -6.16
CA ALA A 215 -20.02 -6.68 -6.60
C ALA A 215 -20.92 -7.42 -5.59
N ASP A 216 -20.39 -8.47 -4.94
CA ASP A 216 -21.09 -9.22 -3.89
C ASP A 216 -21.12 -8.46 -2.55
N ASP A 217 -20.02 -7.80 -2.17
CA ASP A 217 -19.91 -6.97 -0.95
C ASP A 217 -19.32 -5.56 -1.24
N PRO A 218 -20.15 -4.61 -1.72
CA PRO A 218 -19.67 -3.27 -2.10
C PRO A 218 -19.15 -2.43 -0.94
N ALA A 219 -19.60 -2.74 0.28
CA ALA A 219 -19.24 -2.00 1.49
C ALA A 219 -17.93 -2.50 2.12
N SER A 220 -17.31 -3.54 1.57
CA SER A 220 -16.08 -4.12 2.12
C SER A 220 -14.89 -3.16 2.01
N PRO A 221 -14.36 -2.63 3.13
CA PRO A 221 -13.19 -1.75 3.09
C PRO A 221 -11.91 -2.50 2.68
N MET A 222 -11.85 -3.82 2.94
CA MET A 222 -10.71 -4.65 2.58
C MET A 222 -10.61 -4.84 1.06
N LEU A 223 -11.71 -5.22 0.40
CA LEU A 223 -11.74 -5.45 -1.05
C LEU A 223 -11.42 -4.17 -1.83
N ASN A 224 -11.93 -3.02 -1.36
CA ASN A 224 -11.58 -1.72 -1.93
C ASN A 224 -10.07 -1.44 -1.85
N ARG A 225 -9.42 -1.69 -0.70
CA ARG A 225 -7.96 -1.53 -0.56
C ARG A 225 -7.18 -2.49 -1.45
N LEU A 226 -7.63 -3.74 -1.54
CA LEU A 226 -6.99 -4.75 -2.38
C LEU A 226 -7.05 -4.38 -3.87
N LEU A 227 -8.23 -3.96 -4.34
CA LEU A 227 -8.44 -3.47 -5.71
C LEU A 227 -7.51 -2.30 -6.02
N LEU A 228 -7.44 -1.30 -5.14
CA LEU A 228 -6.55 -0.15 -5.30
C LEU A 228 -5.08 -0.57 -5.37
N SER A 229 -4.64 -1.52 -4.53
CA SER A 229 -3.27 -2.05 -4.53
C SER A 229 -2.91 -2.73 -5.86
N HIS A 230 -3.81 -3.55 -6.41
CA HIS A 230 -3.59 -4.21 -7.70
C HIS A 230 -3.52 -3.21 -8.85
N ARG A 231 -4.44 -2.22 -8.87
CA ARG A 231 -4.43 -1.14 -9.87
C ARG A 231 -3.15 -0.31 -9.83
N GLN A 232 -2.66 0.06 -8.64
CA GLN A 232 -1.38 0.75 -8.50
C GLN A 232 -0.19 -0.10 -8.99
N THR A 233 -0.22 -1.40 -8.72
CA THR A 233 0.80 -2.33 -9.17
C THR A 233 0.84 -2.46 -10.69
N LYS A 234 -0.32 -2.54 -11.35
CA LYS A 234 -0.42 -2.54 -12.83
C LYS A 234 0.23 -1.29 -13.41
N LEU A 235 -0.16 -0.11 -12.94
CA LEU A 235 0.41 1.16 -13.42
C LEU A 235 1.91 1.26 -13.20
N ARG A 236 2.43 0.77 -12.06
CA ARG A 236 3.87 0.76 -11.79
C ARG A 236 4.63 -0.09 -12.81
N ILE A 237 4.15 -1.30 -13.10
CA ILE A 237 4.79 -2.19 -14.08
C ILE A 237 4.74 -1.58 -15.48
N LEU A 238 3.58 -1.05 -15.89
CA LEU A 238 3.42 -0.39 -17.18
C LEU A 238 4.37 0.81 -17.32
N ARG A 239 4.43 1.72 -16.32
CA ARG A 239 5.37 2.85 -16.35
C ARG A 239 6.82 2.40 -16.42
N GLN A 240 7.19 1.38 -15.66
CA GLN A 240 8.55 0.85 -15.68
C GLN A 240 8.90 0.27 -17.04
N ALA A 241 8.00 -0.53 -17.64
CA ALA A 241 8.16 -1.06 -18.98
C ALA A 241 8.29 0.07 -20.02
N THR A 242 7.39 1.05 -20.00
CA THR A 242 7.45 2.21 -20.89
C THR A 242 8.71 3.04 -20.70
N SER A 243 9.19 3.22 -19.46
CA SER A 243 10.44 3.97 -19.19
C SER A 243 11.68 3.26 -19.73
N ALA A 244 11.69 1.93 -19.76
CA ALA A 244 12.78 1.15 -20.33
C ALA A 244 12.85 1.29 -21.87
N LEU A 245 11.75 1.67 -22.51
CA LEU A 245 11.66 1.92 -23.95
C LEU A 245 12.14 3.32 -24.35
N LEU A 246 12.20 4.26 -23.41
CA LEU A 246 12.68 5.61 -23.69
C LEU A 246 14.22 5.60 -23.77
N PRO A 247 14.82 6.21 -24.80
CA PRO A 247 16.27 6.32 -24.89
C PRO A 247 16.79 7.13 -23.70
N ARG A 248 17.77 6.59 -22.98
CA ARG A 248 18.51 7.32 -21.94
C ARG A 248 19.38 8.37 -22.63
N THR A 249 18.90 9.61 -22.67
CA THR A 249 19.69 10.78 -23.11
C THR A 249 20.64 11.22 -22.00
#